data_AF-A0A3N5FVV4-F1
#
_entry.id   AF-A0A3N5FVV4-F1
#
_cell.length_a   1.000
_cell.length_b   1.000
_cell.length_c   1.000
_cell.angle_alpha   90.00
_cell.angle_beta   90.00
_cell.angle_gamma   90.00
#
_symmetry.space_group_name_H-M   'P 1'
#
loop_
_entity.id
_entity.type
_entity.pdbx_description
1 polymer ?
#
loop_
_entity_poly.entity_id
_entity_poly.type
_entity_poly.pdbx_seq_one_letter_code
_entity_poly.pdbx_strand_id
1 'polypeptide(L)'
;MNNTAQAASPASVRTDSRGLAAAATAFLIWGLLPLYLKALQSVPVLQVTAHRLVWGCAFAFAWLTLRKELGQVRSALRNPITRWRLCASAALISINWITYVWGIAANRVVETSLGYFINPLVNVLLGVVILGERLNIAQW
;
A
#
# COMPACT_ATOMS: atom_id res chain seq x y z
N MET A 1 40.58 -11.14 34.50
CA MET A 1 40.28 -10.15 33.44
C MET A 1 38.91 -10.50 32.88
N ASN A 2 37.84 -9.97 33.48
CA ASN A 2 36.46 -10.29 33.13
C ASN A 2 36.01 -9.40 31.96
N ASN A 3 35.81 -10.02 30.80
CA ASN A 3 35.24 -9.37 29.63
C ASN A 3 33.73 -9.61 29.64
N THR A 4 32.99 -8.75 30.34
CA THR A 4 31.52 -8.75 30.28
C THR A 4 31.10 -8.27 28.90
N ALA A 5 30.67 -9.21 28.06
CA ALA A 5 29.95 -8.94 26.83
C ALA A 5 28.75 -8.04 27.15
N GLN A 6 28.87 -6.77 26.76
CA GLN A 6 27.85 -5.76 26.89
C GLN A 6 26.73 -6.11 25.89
N ALA A 7 25.73 -6.87 26.37
CA ALA A 7 24.55 -7.19 25.59
C ALA A 7 23.85 -5.87 25.20
N ALA A 8 23.80 -5.58 23.90
CA ALA A 8 23.08 -4.42 23.38
C ALA A 8 21.62 -4.49 23.86
N SER A 9 21.20 -3.48 24.63
CA SER A 9 19.82 -3.38 25.09
C SER A 9 18.88 -3.28 23.89
N PRO A 10 17.75 -4.00 23.86
CA PRO A 10 16.79 -3.87 22.77
C PRO A 10 16.29 -2.42 22.74
N ALA A 11 16.40 -1.76 21.59
CA ALA A 11 15.89 -0.41 21.39
C ALA A 11 14.41 -0.40 21.80
N SER A 12 14.05 0.40 22.80
CA SER A 12 12.67 0.54 23.22
C SER A 12 11.86 1.13 22.07
N VAL A 13 10.96 0.33 21.49
CA VAL A 13 10.02 0.79 20.48
C VAL A 13 9.13 1.83 21.16
N ARG A 14 9.48 3.11 21.00
CA ARG A 14 8.73 4.21 21.58
C ARG A 14 7.46 4.35 20.76
N THR A 15 6.35 3.82 21.28
CA THR A 15 5.05 3.91 20.62
C THR A 15 4.58 5.37 20.69
N ASP A 16 4.81 6.14 19.61
CA ASP A 16 4.30 7.50 19.51
C ASP A 16 2.77 7.45 19.38
N SER A 17 2.07 8.02 20.37
CA SER A 17 0.61 8.08 20.40
C SER A 17 0.03 8.76 19.15
N ARG A 18 0.77 9.68 18.51
CA ARG A 18 0.39 10.31 17.24
C ARG A 18 0.45 9.33 16.08
N GLY A 19 1.48 8.48 16.05
CA GLY A 19 1.59 7.40 15.07
C GLY A 19 0.48 6.37 15.21
N LEU A 20 0.15 6.00 16.46
CA LEU A 20 -0.96 5.09 16.75
C LEU A 20 -2.30 5.69 16.33
N ALA A 21 -2.57 6.96 16.65
CA ALA A 21 -3.78 7.65 16.25
C ALA A 21 -3.91 7.77 14.72
N ALA A 22 -2.81 8.08 14.03
CA ALA A 22 -2.79 8.14 12.56
C ALA A 22 -3.10 6.78 11.93
N ALA A 23 -2.48 5.70 12.43
CA ALA A 23 -2.75 4.34 11.96
C ALA A 23 -4.22 3.93 12.21
N ALA A 24 -4.72 4.15 13.43
CA ALA A 24 -6.12 3.85 13.77
C ALA A 24 -7.10 4.60 12.86
N THR A 25 -6.87 5.89 12.62
CA THR A 25 -7.71 6.69 11.73
C THR A 25 -7.64 6.19 10.29
N ALA A 26 -6.45 5.84 9.80
CA ALA A 26 -6.27 5.28 8.48
C ALA A 26 -7.03 3.95 8.32
N PHE A 27 -6.92 3.03 9.28
CA PHE A 27 -7.65 1.76 9.25
C PHE A 27 -9.17 1.94 9.36
N LEU A 28 -9.65 2.92 10.14
CA LEU A 28 -11.07 3.24 10.21
C LEU A 28 -11.61 3.77 8.88
N ILE A 29 -10.91 4.72 8.26
CA ILE A 29 -11.28 5.25 6.94
C ILE A 29 -11.31 4.12 5.91
N TRP A 30 -10.32 3.23 5.95
CA TRP A 30 -10.24 2.10 5.04
C TRP A 30 -11.35 1.06 5.28
N GLY A 31 -11.71 0.79 6.53
CA GLY A 31 -12.79 -0.13 6.89
C GLY A 31 -14.18 0.40 6.54
N LEU A 32 -14.39 1.72 6.56
CA LEU A 32 -15.64 2.36 6.13
C LEU A 32 -15.76 2.50 4.61
N LEU A 33 -14.66 2.31 3.88
CA LEU A 33 -14.63 2.50 2.44
C LEU A 33 -15.61 1.62 1.64
N PRO A 34 -15.79 0.31 1.94
CA PRO A 34 -16.79 -0.51 1.26
C PRO A 34 -18.21 0.04 1.39
N LEU A 35 -18.55 0.64 2.53
CA LEU A 35 -19.86 1.23 2.77
C LEU A 35 -20.09 2.44 1.86
N TYR A 36 -19.09 3.31 1.75
CA TYR A 36 -19.10 4.45 0.83
C TYR A 36 -19.22 3.99 -0.64
N LEU A 37 -18.45 2.97 -1.05
CA LEU A 37 -18.50 2.43 -2.40
C LEU A 37 -19.85 1.79 -2.71
N LYS A 38 -20.49 1.14 -1.72
CA LYS A 38 -21.84 0.59 -1.86
C LYS A 38 -22.89 1.69 -2.03
N ALA A 39 -22.72 2.84 -1.39
CA ALA A 39 -23.57 4.01 -1.64
C ALA A 39 -23.41 4.56 -3.07
N LEU A 40 -22.23 4.39 -3.68
CA LEU A 40 -21.91 4.79 -5.05
C LEU A 40 -22.14 3.69 -6.11
N GLN A 41 -22.86 2.63 -5.79
CA GLN A 41 -23.11 1.50 -6.70
C GLN A 41 -23.75 1.89 -8.06
N SER A 42 -24.40 3.06 -8.13
CA SER A 42 -24.97 3.60 -9.38
C SER A 42 -23.91 4.17 -10.33
N VAL A 43 -22.68 4.42 -9.87
CA VAL A 43 -21.58 4.95 -10.67
C VAL A 43 -20.71 3.80 -11.19
N PRO A 44 -20.35 3.79 -12.49
CA PRO A 44 -19.46 2.76 -13.04
C PRO A 44 -18.13 2.64 -12.25
N VAL A 45 -17.74 1.40 -11.94
CA VAL A 45 -16.51 1.06 -11.18
C VAL A 45 -15.26 1.72 -11.76
N LEU A 46 -15.17 1.74 -13.10
CA LEU A 46 -14.04 2.34 -13.81
C LEU A 46 -14.01 3.86 -13.59
N GLN A 47 -15.16 4.53 -13.52
CA GLN A 47 -15.25 5.97 -13.32
C GLN A 47 -14.84 6.36 -11.89
N VAL A 48 -15.29 5.60 -10.88
CA VAL A 48 -14.87 5.80 -9.47
C VAL A 48 -13.35 5.65 -9.34
N THR A 49 -12.81 4.60 -9.97
CA THR A 49 -11.37 4.33 -9.96
C THR A 49 -10.60 5.42 -10.69
N ALA A 50 -11.05 5.84 -11.88
CA ALA A 50 -10.41 6.90 -12.66
C ALA A 50 -10.33 8.23 -11.89
N HIS A 51 -11.42 8.65 -11.23
CA HIS A 51 -11.41 9.86 -10.40
C HIS A 51 -10.40 9.75 -9.26
N ARG A 52 -10.32 8.60 -8.60
CA ARG A 52 -9.32 8.35 -7.55
C ARG A 52 -7.90 8.46 -8.07
N LEU A 53 -7.61 7.88 -9.25
CA LEU A 53 -6.29 7.99 -9.87
C LEU A 53 -5.95 9.44 -10.21
N VAL A 54 -6.88 10.19 -10.82
CA VAL A 54 -6.67 11.59 -11.20
C VAL A 54 -6.40 12.45 -9.96
N TRP A 55 -7.20 12.33 -8.89
CA TRP A 55 -7.00 13.09 -7.66
C TRP A 55 -5.73 12.67 -6.92
N GLY A 56 -5.38 11.38 -6.92
CA GLY A 56 -4.12 10.88 -6.37
C GLY A 56 -2.91 11.44 -7.10
N CYS A 57 -2.94 11.45 -8.44
CA CYS A 57 -1.90 12.04 -9.27
C CYS A 57 -1.79 13.56 -9.05
N ALA A 58 -2.93 14.26 -8.99
CA ALA A 58 -2.96 15.70 -8.73
C ALA A 58 -2.34 16.03 -7.35
N PHE A 59 -2.73 15.29 -6.31
CA PHE A 59 -2.17 15.46 -4.97
C PHE A 59 -0.66 15.14 -4.93
N ALA A 60 -0.24 14.03 -5.52
CA ALA A 60 1.17 13.65 -5.58
C ALA A 60 2.00 14.70 -6.32
N PHE A 61 1.49 15.21 -7.45
CA PHE A 61 2.17 16.25 -8.23
C PHE A 61 2.25 17.58 -7.45
N ALA A 62 1.16 17.98 -6.79
CA ALA A 62 1.15 19.16 -5.92
C ALA A 62 2.20 19.03 -4.80
N TRP A 63 2.25 17.88 -4.13
CA TRP A 63 3.21 17.60 -3.07
C TRP A 63 4.68 17.62 -3.56
N LEU A 64 4.95 16.98 -4.70
CA LEU A 64 6.27 16.98 -5.32
C LEU A 64 6.72 18.39 -5.76
N THR A 65 5.76 19.21 -6.21
CA THR A 65 6.00 20.62 -6.56
C THR A 65 6.39 21.42 -5.32
N LEU A 66 5.66 21.25 -4.20
CA LEU A 66 6.00 21.89 -2.92
C LEU A 66 7.39 21.48 -2.41
N ARG A 67 7.80 20.23 -2.65
CA ARG A 67 9.15 19.74 -2.30
C ARG A 67 10.25 20.12 -3.29
N LYS A 68 9.90 20.73 -4.44
CA LYS A 68 10.82 21.06 -5.55
C LYS A 68 11.56 19.83 -6.12
N GLU A 69 10.97 18.64 -6.02
CA GLU A 69 11.59 17.38 -6.46
C GLU A 69 11.20 17.00 -7.90
N LEU A 70 10.54 17.89 -8.64
CA LEU A 70 10.10 17.65 -10.03
C LEU A 70 11.28 17.28 -10.97
N GLY A 71 12.50 17.75 -10.69
CA GLY A 71 13.70 17.36 -11.43
C GLY A 71 14.03 15.88 -11.30
N GLN A 72 13.85 15.30 -10.11
CA GLN A 72 14.08 13.87 -9.86
C GLN A 72 13.03 13.01 -10.58
N VAL A 73 11.76 13.45 -10.57
CA VAL A 73 10.68 12.79 -11.32
C VAL A 73 10.99 12.77 -12.82
N ARG A 74 11.45 13.90 -13.37
CA ARG A 74 11.83 13.98 -14.79
C ARG A 74 13.02 13.08 -15.12
N SER A 75 14.00 12.98 -14.22
CA SER A 75 15.14 12.07 -14.36
C SER A 75 14.68 10.60 -14.35
N ALA A 76 13.81 10.23 -13.40
CA ALA A 76 13.25 8.89 -13.29
C ALA A 76 12.44 8.47 -14.52
N LEU A 77 11.65 9.40 -15.08
CA LEU A 77 10.85 9.16 -16.31
C LEU A 77 11.70 9.08 -17.58
N ARG A 78 12.90 9.67 -17.59
CA ARG A 78 13.86 9.57 -18.70
C ARG A 78 14.56 8.22 -18.73
N ASN A 79 14.72 7.56 -17.57
CA ASN A 79 15.28 6.21 -17.53
C ASN A 79 14.21 5.19 -18.01
N PRO A 80 14.41 4.50 -19.14
CA PRO A 80 13.40 3.61 -19.71
C PRO A 80 13.07 2.43 -18.78
N ILE A 81 14.05 1.92 -18.02
CA ILE A 81 13.85 0.81 -17.08
C ILE A 81 13.00 1.28 -15.89
N THR A 82 13.36 2.43 -15.31
CA THR A 82 12.59 3.00 -14.19
C THR A 82 11.17 3.32 -14.61
N ARG A 83 10.99 3.92 -15.80
CA ARG A 83 9.66 4.19 -16.36
C ARG A 83 8.84 2.91 -16.54
N TRP A 84 9.42 1.86 -17.11
CA TRP A 84 8.72 0.58 -17.26
C TRP A 84 8.33 -0.05 -15.92
N ARG A 85 9.22 -0.01 -14.93
CA ARG A 85 8.92 -0.46 -13.56
C ARG A 85 7.77 0.33 -12.94
N LEU A 86 7.78 1.65 -13.07
CA LEU A 86 6.71 2.52 -12.58
C LEU A 86 5.37 2.23 -13.29
N CYS A 87 5.38 2.03 -14.61
CA CYS A 87 4.19 1.64 -15.36
C CYS A 87 3.66 0.27 -14.93
N ALA A 88 4.54 -0.72 -14.75
CA ALA A 88 4.15 -2.05 -14.28
C ALA A 88 3.55 -1.99 -12.87
N SER A 89 4.19 -1.28 -11.93
CA SER A 89 3.66 -1.07 -10.58
C SER A 89 2.31 -0.35 -10.61
N ALA A 90 2.17 0.71 -11.42
CA ALA A 90 0.90 1.43 -11.55
C ALA A 90 -0.22 0.55 -12.11
N ALA A 91 0.09 -0.29 -13.11
CA ALA A 91 -0.86 -1.23 -13.69
C ALA A 91 -1.30 -2.29 -12.66
N LEU A 92 -0.35 -2.88 -11.92
CA LEU A 92 -0.63 -3.86 -10.87
C LEU A 92 -1.51 -3.26 -9.76
N ILE A 93 -1.18 -2.05 -9.30
CA ILE A 93 -1.98 -1.33 -8.29
C ILE A 93 -3.38 -1.02 -8.84
N SER A 94 -3.49 -0.62 -10.11
CA SER A 94 -4.79 -0.32 -10.74
C SER A 94 -5.66 -1.57 -10.86
N ILE A 95 -5.09 -2.70 -11.29
CA ILE A 95 -5.79 -3.99 -11.37
C ILE A 95 -6.25 -4.43 -9.99
N ASN A 96 -5.38 -4.33 -8.98
CA ASN A 96 -5.73 -4.63 -7.60
C ASN A 96 -6.95 -3.81 -7.14
N TRP A 97 -6.93 -2.51 -7.41
CA TRP A 97 -8.00 -1.61 -6.99
C TRP A 97 -9.31 -1.83 -7.73
N ILE A 98 -9.25 -2.02 -9.04
CA ILE A 98 -10.44 -2.31 -9.85
C ILE A 98 -11.09 -3.61 -9.36
N THR A 99 -10.28 -4.64 -9.08
CA THR A 99 -10.77 -5.92 -8.54
C THR A 99 -11.47 -5.72 -7.19
N TYR A 100 -10.92 -4.91 -6.30
CA TYR A 100 -11.54 -4.58 -5.01
C TYR A 100 -12.89 -3.88 -5.17
N VAL A 101 -12.95 -2.81 -5.97
CA VAL A 101 -14.18 -2.04 -6.17
C VAL A 101 -15.22 -2.89 -6.90
N TRP A 102 -14.80 -3.72 -7.86
CA TRP A 102 -15.67 -4.68 -8.54
C TRP A 102 -16.23 -5.73 -7.58
N GLY A 103 -15.40 -6.29 -6.69
CA GLY A 103 -15.84 -7.25 -5.67
C GLY A 103 -16.88 -6.67 -4.71
N ILE A 104 -16.74 -5.39 -4.35
CA ILE A 104 -17.75 -4.68 -3.56
C ILE A 104 -19.04 -4.46 -4.36
N ALA A 105 -18.92 -3.98 -5.60
CA ALA A 105 -20.07 -3.74 -6.48
C ALA A 105 -20.85 -5.03 -6.77
N ALA A 106 -20.18 -6.17 -6.86
CA ALA A 106 -20.77 -7.50 -7.02
C ALA A 106 -21.37 -8.08 -5.71
N ASN A 107 -21.46 -7.30 -4.63
CA ASN A 107 -21.87 -7.73 -3.28
C ASN A 107 -21.00 -8.86 -2.68
N ARG A 108 -19.84 -9.15 -3.24
CA ARG A 108 -18.86 -10.15 -2.77
C ARG A 108 -17.90 -9.54 -1.75
N VAL A 109 -18.42 -8.75 -0.82
CA VAL A 109 -17.60 -8.00 0.16
C VAL A 109 -16.83 -8.95 1.07
N VAL A 110 -17.45 -10.06 1.50
CA VAL A 110 -16.79 -11.07 2.36
C VAL A 110 -15.65 -11.76 1.62
N GLU A 111 -15.86 -12.18 0.38
CA GLU A 111 -14.82 -12.82 -0.46
C GLU A 111 -13.68 -11.84 -0.77
N THR A 112 -14.02 -10.57 -1.01
CA THR A 112 -13.04 -9.50 -1.23
C THR A 112 -12.17 -9.29 0.00
N SER A 113 -12.77 -9.24 1.19
CA SER A 113 -12.04 -9.14 2.46
C SER A 113 -11.15 -10.35 2.72
N LEU A 114 -11.62 -11.57 2.38
CA LEU A 114 -10.82 -12.79 2.46
C LEU A 114 -9.58 -12.69 1.56
N GLY A 115 -9.75 -12.22 0.31
CA GLY A 115 -8.63 -11.95 -0.59
C GLY A 115 -7.62 -10.95 -0.02
N TYR A 116 -8.08 -9.92 0.68
CA TYR A 116 -7.18 -8.98 1.38
C TYR A 116 -6.46 -9.61 2.58
N PHE A 117 -7.05 -10.58 3.27
CA PHE A 117 -6.33 -11.35 4.30
C PHE A 117 -5.28 -12.30 3.72
N ILE A 118 -5.41 -12.70 2.45
CA ILE A 118 -4.42 -13.50 1.73
C ILE A 118 -3.22 -12.65 1.28
N ASN A 119 -3.39 -11.34 1.03
CA ASN A 119 -2.30 -10.45 0.56
C ASN A 119 -1.02 -10.51 1.42
N PRO A 120 -1.08 -10.45 2.77
CA PRO A 120 0.11 -10.62 3.62
C PRO A 120 0.82 -11.95 3.39
N LEU A 121 0.09 -13.06 3.27
CA LEU A 121 0.67 -14.39 3.01
C LEU A 121 1.37 -14.43 1.65
N VAL A 122 0.74 -13.83 0.63
CA VAL A 122 1.32 -13.73 -0.72
C VAL A 122 2.56 -12.81 -0.71
N ASN A 123 2.53 -11.70 0.01
CA ASN A 123 3.69 -10.81 0.16
C ASN A 123 4.86 -11.53 0.85
N VAL A 124 4.60 -12.29 1.91
CA VAL A 124 5.59 -13.13 2.59
C VAL A 124 6.14 -14.19 1.63
N LEU A 125 5.28 -14.89 0.90
CA LEU A 125 5.69 -15.90 -0.09
C LEU A 125 6.57 -15.28 -1.18
N LEU A 126 6.20 -14.11 -1.70
CA LEU A 126 7.00 -13.37 -2.68
C LEU A 126 8.34 -12.92 -2.09
N GLY A 127 8.39 -12.49 -0.81
CA GLY A 127 9.64 -12.19 -0.11
C GLY A 127 10.57 -13.40 0.00
N VAL A 128 10.03 -14.57 0.33
CA VAL A 128 10.80 -15.82 0.40
C VAL A 128 11.28 -16.27 -0.98
N VAL A 129 10.40 -16.24 -1.99
CA VAL A 129 10.69 -16.79 -3.33
C VAL A 129 11.52 -15.83 -4.19
N ILE A 130 11.25 -14.53 -4.13
CA ILE A 130 11.91 -13.52 -4.98
C ILE A 130 13.13 -12.91 -4.29
N LEU A 131 13.03 -12.55 -3.00
CA LEU A 131 14.15 -11.95 -2.26
C LEU A 131 15.03 -13.00 -1.57
N GLY A 132 14.58 -14.25 -1.45
CA GLY A 132 15.33 -15.33 -0.80
C GLY A 132 15.35 -15.21 0.74
N GLU A 133 14.45 -14.42 1.32
CA GLU A 133 14.43 -14.22 2.77
C GLU A 133 14.05 -15.51 3.51
N ARG A 134 14.85 -15.91 4.51
CA ARG A 134 14.55 -17.05 5.38
C ARG A 134 13.67 -16.58 6.55
N LEU A 135 12.41 -17.01 6.57
CA LEU A 135 11.49 -16.78 7.68
C LEU A 135 12.01 -17.47 8.95
N ASN A 136 12.18 -16.69 10.02
CA ASN A 136 12.43 -17.21 11.36
C ASN A 136 11.12 -17.80 11.94
N ILE A 137 11.19 -18.86 12.76
CA ILE A 137 10.04 -19.67 13.22
C ILE A 137 8.97 -18.85 13.96
N ALA A 138 9.32 -17.69 14.52
CA ALA A 138 8.37 -16.77 15.17
C ALA A 138 7.60 -15.84 14.20
N GLN A 139 7.87 -15.90 12.88
CA GLN A 139 7.21 -15.10 11.83
C GLN A 139 6.35 -15.96 10.87
N TRP A 140 6.23 -17.26 11.13
CA TRP A 140 5.25 -18.16 10.49
C TRP A 140 3.88 -17.99 11.13
#